data_AF-A0A535XYV3-F1
#
_entry.id   AF-A0A535XYV3-F1
#
_cell.length_a   1.000
_cell.length_b   1.000
_cell.length_c   1.000
_cell.angle_alpha   90.00
_cell.angle_beta   90.00
_cell.angle_gamma   90.00
#
_symmetry.space_group_name_H-M   'P 1'
#
loop_
_entity.id
_entity.type
_entity.pdbx_description
1 polymer ?
#
loop_
_entity_poly.entity_id
_entity_poly.type
_entity_poly.pdbx_seq_one_letter_code
_entity_poly.pdbx_strand_id
1 'polypeptide(L)'
;MQLGDLELHLLLTDRWKADGGLMFGVVPKVLWEKQKPADGKNMIDCSCVCLIARKDGRVIVCETGIGTKLSEKRAQQVALREPEG
;
A
#
# COMPACT_ATOMS: atom_id res chain seq x y z
N MET A 1 -12.48 -4.74 -12.92
CA MET A 1 -12.29 -6.18 -13.17
C MET A 1 -13.57 -6.90 -12.77
N GLN A 2 -14.01 -7.91 -13.53
CA GLN A 2 -15.16 -8.74 -13.14
C GLN A 2 -14.69 -10.06 -12.53
N LEU A 3 -15.34 -10.49 -11.44
CA LEU A 3 -15.15 -11.80 -10.82
C LEU A 3 -16.51 -12.43 -10.53
N GLY A 4 -17.00 -13.27 -11.44
CA GLY A 4 -18.41 -13.70 -11.42
C GLY A 4 -19.34 -12.50 -11.45
N ASP A 5 -20.25 -12.42 -10.49
CA ASP A 5 -21.22 -11.32 -10.36
C ASP A 5 -20.68 -10.10 -9.59
N LEU A 6 -19.39 -10.11 -9.22
CA LEU A 6 -18.74 -8.97 -8.55
C LEU A 6 -18.06 -8.07 -9.58
N GLU A 7 -18.37 -6.78 -9.50
CA GLU A 7 -17.60 -5.74 -10.16
C GLU A 7 -16.56 -5.18 -9.18
N LEU A 8 -15.28 -5.34 -9.51
CA LEU A 8 -14.14 -5.02 -8.64
C LEU A 8 -13.35 -3.83 -9.18
N HIS A 9 -13.10 -2.85 -8.32
CA HIS A 9 -12.27 -1.68 -8.58
C HIS A 9 -11.14 -1.63 -7.56
N LEU A 10 -9.93 -1.32 -8.03
CA LEU A 10 -8.79 -1.03 -7.16
C LEU A 10 -8.60 0.48 -7.10
N LEU A 11 -8.51 1.01 -5.89
CA LEU A 11 -8.19 2.40 -5.62
C LEU A 11 -6.87 2.48 -4.87
N LEU A 12 -5.87 3.10 -5.48
CA LEU A 12 -4.63 3.46 -4.78
C LEU A 12 -4.94 4.64 -3.87
N THR A 13 -4.74 4.52 -2.56
CA THR A 13 -5.11 5.59 -1.59
C THR A 13 -3.91 6.35 -1.07
N ASP A 14 -2.76 5.69 -0.92
CA ASP A 14 -1.56 6.29 -0.32
C ASP A 14 -0.31 5.61 -0.87
N ARG A 15 0.79 6.36 -0.98
CA ARG A 15 2.13 5.82 -1.11
C ARG A 15 2.93 6.16 0.15
N TRP A 16 3.75 5.20 0.58
CA TRP A 16 4.57 5.37 1.78
C TRP A 16 5.81 4.49 1.67
N LYS A 17 6.73 4.62 2.62
CA LYS A 17 7.96 3.88 2.69
C LYS A 17 8.04 3.10 4.00
N ALA A 18 8.54 1.87 3.92
CA ALA A 18 8.80 1.00 5.06
C ALA A 18 10.23 0.46 4.99
N ASP A 19 10.81 0.08 6.12
CA ASP A 19 12.08 -0.67 6.11
C ASP A 19 11.85 -2.03 5.43
N GLY A 20 12.68 -2.35 4.44
CA GLY A 20 12.54 -3.59 3.67
C GLY A 20 12.76 -4.85 4.53
N GLY A 21 13.67 -4.79 5.51
CA GLY A 21 13.90 -5.89 6.44
C GLY A 21 12.68 -6.16 7.31
N LEU A 22 12.00 -5.12 7.79
CA LEU A 22 10.74 -5.23 8.52
C LEU A 22 9.64 -5.86 7.65
N MET A 23 9.55 -5.49 6.38
CA MET A 23 8.51 -5.99 5.47
C MET A 23 8.72 -7.43 5.01
N PHE A 24 9.98 -7.84 4.83
CA PHE A 24 10.34 -9.17 4.32
C PHE A 24 10.83 -10.14 5.42
N GLY A 25 10.96 -9.68 6.66
CA GLY A 25 11.27 -10.48 7.84
C GLY A 25 12.57 -11.27 7.68
N VAL A 26 12.46 -12.60 7.74
CA VAL A 26 13.61 -13.51 7.69
C VAL A 26 14.22 -13.66 6.29
N VAL A 27 13.58 -13.14 5.24
CA VAL A 27 14.08 -13.28 3.87
C VAL A 27 15.33 -12.40 3.68
N PRO A 28 16.48 -12.97 3.24
CA PRO A 28 17.70 -12.20 3.02
C PRO A 28 17.52 -11.05 2.02
N LYS A 29 18.12 -9.90 2.33
CA LYS A 29 18.09 -8.69 1.48
C LYS A 29 18.45 -8.94 0.02
N VAL A 30 19.51 -9.71 -0.20
CA VAL A 30 19.98 -10.09 -1.54
C VAL A 30 18.94 -10.81 -2.40
N LEU A 31 17.89 -11.39 -1.79
CA LEU A 31 16.78 -12.03 -2.51
C LEU A 31 15.65 -11.04 -2.80
N TRP A 32 15.14 -10.34 -1.78
CA TRP A 32 13.97 -9.48 -1.96
C TRP A 32 14.29 -8.15 -2.65
N GLU A 33 15.51 -7.62 -2.51
CA GLU A 33 15.91 -6.32 -3.11
C GLU A 33 15.87 -6.34 -4.64
N LYS A 34 15.97 -7.54 -5.24
CA LYS A 34 15.81 -7.73 -6.70
C LYS A 34 14.39 -7.39 -7.18
N GLN A 35 13.38 -7.59 -6.34
CA GLN A 35 11.97 -7.33 -6.67
C GLN A 35 11.47 -6.00 -6.10
N LYS A 36 12.00 -5.60 -4.94
CA LYS A 36 11.70 -4.33 -4.26
C LYS A 36 13.01 -3.63 -3.91
N PRO A 37 13.59 -2.86 -4.84
CA PRO A 37 14.81 -2.10 -4.58
C PRO A 37 14.60 -1.17 -3.39
N ALA A 38 15.53 -1.23 -2.43
CA ALA A 38 15.54 -0.33 -1.30
C ALA A 38 16.43 0.90 -1.59
N ASP A 39 16.12 2.03 -0.96
CA ASP A 39 17.00 3.19 -0.99
C ASP A 39 18.18 3.05 0.00
N GLY A 40 19.02 4.09 0.08
CA GLY A 40 20.19 4.11 0.96
C GLY A 40 19.88 4.00 2.46
N LYS A 41 18.62 4.14 2.87
CA LYS A 41 18.15 3.93 4.25
C LYS A 41 17.46 2.57 4.44
N ASN A 42 17.61 1.67 3.47
CA ASN A 42 16.93 0.37 3.44
C ASN A 42 15.39 0.47 3.32
N MET A 43 14.87 1.61 2.86
CA MET A 43 13.43 1.82 2.73
C MET A 43 12.93 1.39 1.35
N ILE A 44 11.81 0.68 1.30
CA ILE A 44 11.12 0.27 0.07
C ILE A 44 9.84 1.08 -0.13
N ASP A 45 9.43 1.25 -1.39
CA ASP A 45 8.15 1.87 -1.72
C ASP A 45 6.97 0.89 -1.57
N CYS A 46 6.03 1.33 -0.75
CA CYS A 46 4.78 0.67 -0.40
C CYS A 46 3.58 1.49 -0.89
N SER A 47 2.44 0.83 -0.97
CA SER A 47 1.19 1.44 -1.42
C SER A 47 0.01 0.83 -0.68
N CYS A 48 -0.92 1.67 -0.27
CA CYS A 48 -2.22 1.24 0.23
C CYS A 48 -3.18 1.14 -0.95
N VAL A 49 -3.77 -0.04 -1.15
CA VAL A 49 -4.72 -0.30 -2.23
C VAL A 49 -6.01 -0.76 -1.60
N CYS A 50 -7.06 0.03 -1.80
CA CYS A 50 -8.43 -0.28 -1.41
C CYS A 50 -9.10 -1.09 -2.53
N LEU A 51 -9.85 -2.13 -2.15
CA LEU A 51 -10.70 -2.88 -3.07
C LEU A 51 -12.14 -2.46 -2.86
N ILE A 52 -12.79 -2.01 -3.93
CA ILE A 52 -14.22 -1.70 -3.95
C ILE A 52 -14.91 -2.78 -4.76
N ALA A 53 -15.84 -3.50 -4.13
CA ALA A 53 -16.66 -4.52 -4.78
C ALA A 53 -18.12 -4.07 -4.87
N ARG A 54 -18.73 -4.21 -6.04
CA ARG A 54 -20.15 -3.93 -6.28
C ARG A 54 -20.87 -5.22 -6.63
N LYS A 55 -22.03 -5.46 -5.99
CA LYS A 55 -22.93 -6.60 -6.27
C LYS A 55 -24.33 -6.30 -5.74
N ASP A 56 -25.35 -6.59 -6.55
CA ASP A 56 -26.77 -6.47 -6.18
C ASP A 56 -27.13 -5.11 -5.53
N GLY A 57 -26.60 -4.02 -6.10
CA GLY A 57 -26.79 -2.65 -5.60
C GLY A 57 -26.03 -2.30 -4.32
N ARG A 58 -25.24 -3.22 -3.76
CA ARG A 58 -24.37 -2.98 -2.60
C ARG A 58 -22.98 -2.58 -3.03
N VAL A 59 -22.36 -1.70 -2.25
CA VAL A 59 -20.94 -1.32 -2.36
C VAL A 59 -20.23 -1.80 -1.11
N ILE A 60 -19.21 -2.63 -1.30
CA ILE A 60 -18.37 -3.17 -0.24
C ILE A 60 -16.98 -2.56 -0.42
N VAL A 61 -16.42 -1.99 0.65
CA VAL A 61 -15.11 -1.37 0.66
C VAL A 61 -14.21 -2.18 1.59
N CYS A 62 -13.11 -2.70 1.06
CA CYS A 62 -12.09 -3.40 1.81
C CYS A 62 -10.88 -2.48 2.00
N GLU A 63 -10.59 -2.16 3.26
CA GLU A 63 -9.58 -1.17 3.69
C GLU A 63 -9.88 0.27 3.22
N THR A 64 -9.33 1.27 3.91
CA THR A 64 -9.55 2.69 3.60
C THR A 64 -8.26 3.51 3.59
N GLY A 65 -7.12 2.85 3.43
CA GLY A 65 -5.81 3.51 3.45
C GLY A 65 -5.41 4.07 4.81
N ILE A 66 -4.39 4.93 4.81
CA ILE A 66 -3.81 5.55 6.01
C ILE A 66 -4.67 6.73 6.47
N GLY A 67 -5.15 7.54 5.52
CA GLY A 67 -5.94 8.73 5.79
C GLY A 67 -5.19 9.75 6.67
N THR A 68 -5.93 10.47 7.52
CA THR A 68 -5.40 11.61 8.29
C THR A 68 -5.02 11.30 9.74
N LYS A 69 -4.95 10.00 10.10
CA LYS A 69 -4.75 9.58 11.50
C LYS A 69 -3.31 9.68 12.01
N LEU A 70 -2.33 9.77 11.10
CA LEU A 70 -0.93 9.92 11.49
C LEU A 70 -0.64 11.36 11.93
N SER A 71 0.15 11.52 12.99
CA SER A 71 0.76 12.81 13.27
C SER A 71 1.76 13.18 12.18
N GLU A 72 2.00 14.49 11.99
CA GLU A 72 2.94 14.99 10.98
C GLU A 72 4.31 14.31 11.05
N LYS A 73 4.85 14.18 12.27
CA LYS A 73 6.12 13.47 12.51
C LYS A 73 6.09 12.03 11.98
N ARG A 74 4.99 11.30 12.21
CA ARG A 74 4.87 9.90 11.74
C ARG A 74 4.69 9.82 10.23
N ALA A 75 3.93 10.74 9.64
CA ALA A 75 3.76 10.84 8.19
C ALA A 75 5.11 11.10 7.48
N GLN A 76 5.93 12.02 8.03
CA GLN A 76 7.28 12.29 7.52
C GLN A 76 8.21 11.08 7.65
N GLN A 77 8.17 10.35 8.77
CA GLN A 77 9.00 9.16 8.99
C GLN A 77 8.77 8.07 7.95
N VAL A 78 7.52 7.88 7.52
CA VAL A 78 7.17 6.90 6.49
C VAL A 78 7.10 7.51 5.09
N ALA A 79 7.53 8.76 4.90
CA ALA A 79 7.42 9.48 3.63
C ALA A 79 6.04 9.31 2.97
N LEU A 80 4.98 9.49 3.77
CA LEU A 80 3.60 9.41 3.32
C LEU A 80 3.35 10.48 2.25
N ARG A 81 2.74 10.06 1.15
CA ARG A 81 2.39 10.93 0.04
C ARG A 81 1.12 10.44 -0.64
N GLU A 82 0.39 11.39 -1.20
CA GLU A 82 -0.79 11.07 -2.00
C GLU A 82 -0.40 10.24 -3.23
N PRO A 83 -1.29 9.36 -3.69
CA PRO A 83 -1.09 8.63 -4.94
C PRO A 83 -1.03 9.64 -6.09
N GLU A 84 -0.13 9.43 -7.05
CA GLU A 84 -0.09 10.24 -8.27
C GLU A 84 -1.37 9.98 -9.09
N GLY A 85 -2.24 10.99 -9.16
CA GLY A 85 -3.53 10.96 -9.85
C GLY A 85 -4.36 12.21 -9.57
#